data_AF-A0A661CBF7-F1
#
_entry.id   AF-A0A661CBF7-F1
#
_cell.length_a   1.000
_cell.length_b   1.000
_cell.length_c   1.000
_cell.angle_alpha   90.00
_cell.angle_beta   90.00
_cell.angle_gamma   90.00
#
_symmetry.space_group_name_H-M   'P 1'
#
loop_
_entity.id
_entity.type
_entity.pdbx_description
1 polymer ?
#
loop_
_entity_poly.entity_id
_entity_poly.type
_entity_poly.pdbx_seq_one_letter_code
_entity_poly.pdbx_strand_id
1 'polypeptide(L)' 'MLNAIKNFFEKNISPEGNGDLEHELKLATAALLIEMMYQDDQVHDKEIDAAKKSLTEKFELTDDECHILFELAEAEVK' A
#
# COMPACT_ATOMS: atom_id res chain seq x y z
N MET A 1 -7.27 -6.14 6.95
CA MET A 1 -6.72 -5.43 5.78
C MET A 1 -7.40 -5.70 4.45
N LEU A 2 -7.88 -6.91 4.11
CA LEU A 2 -8.62 -7.13 2.84
C LEU A 2 -9.87 -6.23 2.69
N ASN A 3 -10.59 -5.97 3.79
CA ASN A 3 -11.68 -4.99 3.82
C ASN A 3 -11.20 -3.53 3.76
N ALA A 4 -10.05 -3.20 4.37
CA ALA A 4 -9.46 -1.86 4.30
C ALA A 4 -8.98 -1.54 2.89
N ILE A 5 -8.34 -2.51 2.22
CA ILE A 5 -7.98 -2.46 0.81
C ILE A 5 -9.24 -2.30 -0.02
N LYS A 6 -10.24 -3.18 0.11
CA LYS A 6 -11.50 -3.05 -0.63
C LYS A 6 -12.15 -1.66 -0.45
N ASN A 7 -12.20 -1.14 0.78
CA ASN A 7 -12.70 0.20 1.06
C ASN A 7 -11.82 1.31 0.46
N PHE A 8 -10.50 1.14 0.43
CA PHE A 8 -9.57 2.05 -0.22
C PHE A 8 -9.79 2.08 -1.73
N PHE A 9 -9.99 0.91 -2.37
CA PHE A 9 -10.36 0.79 -3.77
C PHE A 9 -11.69 1.47 -4.06
N GLU A 10 -12.72 1.19 -3.28
CA GLU A 10 -14.04 1.79 -3.46
C GLU A 10 -14.05 3.32 -3.23
N LYS A 11 -13.13 3.86 -2.41
CA LYS A 11 -13.03 5.30 -2.12
C LYS A 11 -12.13 6.06 -3.09
N ASN A 12 -11.06 5.45 -3.57
CA ASN A 12 -10.03 6.14 -4.37
C ASN A 12 -10.10 5.79 -5.85
N ILE A 13 -10.74 4.69 -6.24
CA ILE A 13 -10.93 4.28 -7.65
C ILE A 13 -12.38 4.53 -8.04
N SER A 14 -12.60 5.62 -8.77
CA SER A 14 -13.90 5.86 -9.41
C SER A 14 -13.96 5.08 -10.73
N PRO A 15 -14.93 4.16 -10.92
CA PRO A 15 -15.09 3.44 -12.18
C PRO A 15 -15.45 4.36 -13.38
N GLU A 16 -15.73 5.64 -13.13
CA GLU A 16 -16.18 6.63 -14.12
C GLU A 16 -15.14 7.72 -14.44
N GLY A 17 -13.92 7.67 -13.88
CA GLY A 17 -12.97 8.80 -13.91
C GLY A 17 -11.81 8.66 -14.92
N ASN A 18 -11.42 9.78 -15.54
CA ASN A 18 -10.13 10.00 -16.22
C ASN A 18 -8.94 10.00 -15.22
N GLY A 19 -8.94 9.13 -14.23
CA GLY A 19 -7.84 8.95 -13.28
C GLY A 19 -6.69 8.18 -13.90
N ASP A 20 -5.48 8.33 -13.33
CA ASP A 20 -4.34 7.52 -13.72
C ASP A 20 -4.51 6.09 -13.16
N LEU A 21 -5.23 5.27 -13.93
CA LEU A 21 -5.51 3.87 -13.59
C LEU A 21 -4.23 3.07 -13.29
N GLU A 22 -3.11 3.45 -13.90
CA GLU A 22 -1.82 2.81 -13.63
C GLU A 22 -1.33 3.16 -12.22
N HIS A 23 -1.41 4.42 -11.83
CA HIS A 23 -1.09 4.87 -10.46
C HIS A 23 -1.98 4.21 -9.41
N GLU A 24 -3.27 4.12 -9.69
CA GLU A 24 -4.24 3.45 -8.81
C GLU A 24 -3.92 1.95 -8.66
N LEU A 25 -3.52 1.27 -9.73
CA LEU A 25 -3.09 -0.13 -9.69
C LEU A 25 -1.75 -0.30 -8.94
N LYS A 26 -0.83 0.66 -9.07
CA LYS A 26 0.42 0.70 -8.31
C LYS A 26 0.14 0.80 -6.80
N LEU A 27 -0.75 1.71 -6.39
CA LEU A 27 -1.23 1.83 -5.00
C LEU A 27 -1.88 0.53 -4.50
N ALA A 28 -2.70 -0.13 -5.33
CA ALA A 28 -3.31 -1.44 -5.02
C ALA A 28 -2.29 -2.50 -4.65
N THR A 29 -1.32 -2.63 -5.55
CA THR A 29 -0.31 -3.67 -5.48
C THR A 29 0.60 -3.41 -4.28
N ALA A 30 0.94 -2.15 -4.02
CA ALA A 30 1.69 -1.74 -2.85
C ALA A 30 0.97 -2.11 -1.54
N ALA A 31 -0.33 -1.81 -1.44
CA ALA A 31 -1.13 -2.16 -0.26
C ALA A 31 -1.15 -3.67 -0.01
N LEU A 32 -1.29 -4.49 -1.06
CA LEU A 32 -1.28 -5.95 -0.95
C LEU A 32 0.11 -6.51 -0.60
N LEU A 33 1.18 -5.90 -1.10
CA LEU A 33 2.55 -6.30 -0.77
C LEU A 33 2.87 -6.00 0.70
N ILE A 34 2.50 -4.81 1.17
CA ILE A 34 2.68 -4.41 2.57
C ILE A 34 1.84 -5.33 3.46
N GLU A 35 0.59 -5.63 3.08
CA GLU A 35 -0.24 -6.58 3.81
C GLU A 35 0.46 -7.92 4.00
N MET A 36 0.95 -8.50 2.90
CA MET A 36 1.62 -9.80 2.93
C MET A 36 2.87 -9.78 3.81
N MET A 37 3.58 -8.65 3.86
CA MET A 37 4.73 -8.49 4.74
C MET A 37 4.35 -8.53 6.22
N TYR A 38 3.21 -7.93 6.60
CA TYR A 38 2.71 -7.91 7.98
C TYR A 38 1.92 -9.18 8.39
N GLN A 39 1.71 -10.14 7.49
CA GLN A 39 1.05 -11.42 7.82
C GLN A 39 1.98 -12.41 8.53
N ASP A 40 3.30 -12.21 8.47
CA ASP A 40 4.26 -12.99 9.25
C ASP A 40 4.30 -12.49 10.71
N ASP A 41 4.66 -13.37 11.66
CA ASP A 41 4.68 -13.07 13.10
C ASP A 41 5.65 -11.92 13.48
N GLN A 42 6.61 -11.58 12.62
CA GLN A 42 7.61 -10.53 12.85
C GLN A 42 7.97 -9.81 11.55
N VAL A 43 7.84 -8.48 11.56
CA VAL A 43 8.38 -7.57 10.53
C VAL A 43 9.55 -6.80 11.11
N HIS A 44 10.67 -6.75 10.38
CA HIS A 44 11.86 -6.00 10.78
C HIS A 44 11.95 -4.66 10.06
N ASP A 45 12.57 -3.66 10.71
CA ASP A 45 12.80 -2.33 10.14
C ASP A 45 13.51 -2.38 8.77
N LYS A 46 14.44 -3.33 8.58
CA LYS A 46 15.14 -3.51 7.29
C LYS A 46 14.21 -3.93 6.15
N GLU A 47 13.16 -4.69 6.45
CA GLU A 47 12.17 -5.13 5.48
C GLU A 47 11.26 -3.96 5.10
N ILE A 48 10.85 -3.16 6.09
CA ILE A 48 10.11 -1.92 5.89
C ILE A 48 10.92 -0.94 5.00
N ASP A 49 12.20 -0.72 5.31
CA ASP A 49 13.06 0.18 4.54
C ASP A 49 13.24 -0.30 3.09
N ALA A 50 13.45 -1.61 2.90
CA ALA A 50 13.59 -2.20 1.56
C ALA A 50 12.28 -2.12 0.75
N ALA A 51 11.13 -2.30 1.41
CA ALA A 51 9.81 -2.15 0.81
C ALA A 51 9.55 -0.70 0.43
N LYS A 52 9.74 0.27 1.35
CA LYS A 52 9.60 1.71 1.07
C LYS A 52 10.44 2.13 -0.14
N LYS A 53 11.71 1.74 -0.17
CA LYS A 53 12.61 2.01 -1.30
C LYS A 53 12.09 1.41 -2.61
N SER A 54 11.59 0.18 -2.59
CA SER A 54 11.04 -0.45 -3.80
C SER A 54 9.76 0.23 -4.29
N LEU A 55 8.91 0.69 -3.37
CA LEU A 55 7.67 1.38 -3.69
C LEU A 55 7.94 2.77 -4.28
N THR A 56 8.89 3.52 -3.75
CA THR A 56 9.26 4.83 -4.30
C THR A 56 10.02 4.71 -5.62
N GLU A 57 10.98 3.78 -5.75
CA GLU A 57 11.83 3.65 -6.95
C GLU A 57 11.15 2.92 -8.12
N LYS A 58 10.27 1.94 -7.87
CA LYS A 58 9.68 1.09 -8.93
C LYS A 58 8.21 1.34 -9.17
N PHE A 59 7.48 1.72 -8.13
CA PHE A 59 6.05 2.03 -8.22
C PHE A 59 5.82 3.54 -8.29
N GLU A 60 6.88 4.35 -8.21
CA GLU A 60 6.82 5.81 -8.31
C GLU A 60 5.85 6.44 -7.29
N LEU A 61 5.61 5.73 -6.18
CA LEU A 61 4.77 6.23 -5.10
C LEU A 61 5.52 7.32 -4.35
N THR A 62 4.77 8.33 -3.93
CA THR A 62 5.31 9.38 -3.07
C THR A 62 5.62 8.82 -1.67
N ASP A 63 6.50 9.51 -0.94
CA ASP A 63 6.81 9.17 0.45
C ASP A 63 5.55 9.22 1.34
N ASP A 64 4.65 10.17 1.08
CA ASP A 64 3.38 10.33 1.80
C ASP A 64 2.44 9.14 1.55
N GLU A 65 2.29 8.70 0.29
CA GLU A 65 1.48 7.53 -0.05
C GLU A 65 2.04 6.26 0.59
N CYS A 66 3.36 6.08 0.53
CA CYS A 66 4.01 4.96 1.21
C CYS A 66 3.72 5.02 2.72
N HIS A 67 3.91 6.18 3.35
CA HIS A 67 3.68 6.36 4.78
C HIS A 67 2.24 5.98 5.19
N ILE A 68 1.25 6.45 4.46
CA ILE A 68 -0.17 6.14 4.70
C ILE A 68 -0.42 4.62 4.60
N LEU A 69 0.14 3.95 3.59
CA LEU A 69 -0.06 2.51 3.41
C LEU A 69 0.55 1.70 4.56
N PHE A 70 1.72 2.09 5.06
CA PHE A 70 2.33 1.46 6.23
C PHE A 70 1.53 1.70 7.52
N GLU A 71 1.05 2.92 7.75
CA GLU A 71 0.20 3.21 8.92
C GLU A 71 -1.09 2.39 8.91
N LEU A 72 -1.71 2.24 7.72
CA LEU A 72 -2.92 1.42 7.56
C LEU A 72 -2.66 -0.05 7.88
N ALA A 73 -1.53 -0.60 7.45
CA ALA A 73 -1.15 -1.98 7.73
C ALA A 73 -0.87 -2.20 9.23
N GLU A 74 -0.10 -1.31 9.86
CA GLU A 74 0.21 -1.39 11.30
C GLU A 74 -1.04 -1.28 12.20
N ALA A 75 -2.05 -0.51 11.77
CA ALA A 75 -3.30 -0.37 12.50
C ALA A 75 -4.15 -1.64 12.54
N GLU A 76 -3.94 -2.57 11.59
CA GLU A 76 -4.72 -3.81 11.47
C GLU A 76 -4.05 -5.04 12.11
N VAL A 77 -2.76 -4.94 12.44
CA VAL A 77 -2.01 -5.97 13.19
C VAL A 77 -2.22 -5.83 14.71
N LYS A 78 -2.68 -4.67 15.19
CA LYS A 78 -3.01 -4.41 16.60
C LYS A 78 -4.40 -4.90 16.98
#